data_AF-A0A959SQG5-F1
#
_entry.id   AF-A0A959SQG5-F1
#
_cell.length_a   1.000
_cell.length_b   1.000
_cell.length_c   1.000
_cell.angle_alpha   90.00
_cell.angle_beta   90.00
_cell.angle_gamma   90.00
#
_symmetry.space_group_name_H-M   'P 1'
#
loop_
_entity.id
_entity.type
_entity.pdbx_description
1 polymer ?
#
loop_
_entity_poly.entity_id
_entity_poly.type
_entity_poly.pdbx_seq_one_letter_code
_entity_poly.pdbx_strand_id
1 'polypeptide(L)'
;MHAPFALTVAACAAFSCTLRAQDLYFPPAVAGNSWETTDPATLGWCQDRIDSLYAFLEVKNTKAFIVLKDGKIVLEHYFGTFTQDSLWYWASAGKTLKSTLVGIAQEEGYLDINMPTSTYLGAGWTSETPAQEQLITVRHQLTMTTGLDDGVANSDCTDPSCLSYLADPGTRWAYHNAPYTLLGDVVTSATGQSYTTYFNNKLRNPIGMDGFWFPFGDLEL
;
A
#
# COMPACT_ATOMS: atom_id res chain seq x y z
N MET A 1 37.93 75.86 4.57
CA MET A 1 38.44 74.49 4.80
C MET A 1 37.21 73.62 5.06
N HIS A 2 36.69 72.92 4.04
CA HIS A 2 35.47 72.11 4.13
C HIS A 2 35.87 70.63 4.13
N ALA A 3 35.51 69.91 5.19
CA ALA A 3 35.70 68.46 5.28
C ALA A 3 34.44 67.76 4.75
N PRO A 4 34.55 66.77 3.85
CA PRO A 4 33.39 65.99 3.44
C PRO A 4 33.12 64.89 4.48
N PHE A 5 31.85 64.77 4.87
CA PHE A 5 31.35 63.70 5.72
C PHE A 5 31.17 62.44 4.85
N ALA A 6 31.94 61.39 5.12
CA ALA A 6 31.77 60.10 4.46
C ALA A 6 30.66 59.30 5.16
N LEU A 7 29.59 58.99 4.43
CA LEU A 7 28.50 58.14 4.90
C LEU A 7 28.86 56.67 4.63
N THR A 8 29.20 55.92 5.67
CA THR A 8 29.45 54.47 5.57
C THR A 8 28.11 53.73 5.60
N VAL A 9 27.72 53.13 4.48
CA VAL A 9 26.55 52.25 4.40
C VAL A 9 26.99 50.84 4.77
N ALA A 10 26.51 50.33 5.91
CA ALA A 10 26.70 48.93 6.29
C ALA A 10 25.72 48.05 5.49
N ALA A 11 26.24 47.25 4.57
CA ALA A 11 25.45 46.26 3.85
C ALA A 11 25.18 45.06 4.77
N CYS A 12 23.92 44.91 5.19
CA CYS A 12 23.46 43.75 5.95
C CYS A 12 23.22 42.60 4.95
N ALA A 13 24.13 41.62 4.89
CA ALA A 13 23.95 40.43 4.09
C ALA A 13 22.89 39.53 4.74
N ALA A 14 21.69 39.48 4.15
CA ALA A 14 20.68 38.50 4.52
C ALA A 14 21.14 37.12 4.01
N PHE A 15 21.59 36.25 4.91
CA PHE A 15 21.77 34.84 4.60
C PHE A 15 20.40 34.17 4.50
N SER A 16 19.91 33.99 3.28
CA SER A 16 18.78 33.10 3.01
C SER A 16 19.23 31.67 3.27
N CYS A 17 18.83 31.11 4.42
CA CYS A 17 18.99 29.68 4.68
C CYS A 17 17.91 28.95 3.88
N THR A 18 18.26 28.45 2.70
CA THR A 18 17.44 27.49 1.98
C THR A 18 17.44 26.17 2.75
N LEU A 19 16.38 25.93 3.53
CA LEU A 19 16.06 24.59 4.03
C LEU A 19 15.82 23.70 2.81
N ARG A 20 16.80 22.87 2.47
CA ARG A 20 16.57 21.71 1.62
C ARG A 20 16.03 20.60 2.51
N ALA A 21 14.81 20.16 2.23
CA ALA A 21 14.39 18.84 2.70
C ALA A 21 15.44 17.83 2.23
N GLN A 22 15.83 16.89 3.09
CA GLN A 22 16.68 15.79 2.65
C GLN A 22 15.98 15.08 1.50
N ASP A 23 16.70 14.85 0.41
CA ASP A 23 16.20 14.04 -0.69
C ASP A 23 15.99 12.62 -0.14
N LEU A 24 14.78 12.08 -0.31
CA LEU A 24 14.49 10.70 0.03
C LEU A 24 15.34 9.79 -0.85
N TYR A 25 16.00 8.80 -0.25
CA TYR A 25 16.67 7.75 -0.99
C TYR A 25 15.63 6.75 -1.51
N PHE A 26 15.75 6.35 -2.77
CA PHE A 26 15.00 5.24 -3.33
C PHE A 26 16.00 4.18 -3.81
N PRO A 27 15.85 2.91 -3.39
CA PRO A 27 16.76 1.86 -3.83
C PRO A 27 16.65 1.65 -5.34
N PRO A 28 17.75 1.29 -6.03
CA PRO A 28 17.70 0.96 -7.45
C PRO A 28 16.78 -0.25 -7.70
N ALA A 29 15.93 -0.18 -8.73
CA ALA A 29 14.98 -1.25 -9.08
C ALA A 29 15.64 -2.51 -9.69
N VAL A 30 16.96 -2.58 -9.76
CA VAL A 30 17.70 -3.66 -10.42
C VAL A 30 18.17 -4.67 -9.37
N ALA A 31 17.79 -5.93 -9.55
CA ALA A 31 18.24 -7.05 -8.71
C ALA A 31 19.78 -7.08 -8.61
N GLY A 32 20.30 -7.15 -7.37
CA GLY A 32 21.73 -7.20 -7.09
C GLY A 32 22.38 -5.87 -6.68
N ASN A 33 21.64 -4.75 -6.69
CA ASN A 33 22.11 -3.52 -6.05
C ASN A 33 21.83 -3.54 -4.55
N SER A 34 22.81 -3.12 -3.74
CA SER A 34 22.66 -3.03 -2.28
C SER A 34 21.76 -1.86 -1.90
N TRP A 35 20.69 -2.14 -1.15
CA TRP A 35 19.90 -1.11 -0.49
C TRP A 35 20.79 -0.38 0.53
N GLU A 36 20.88 0.94 0.44
CA GLU A 36 21.69 1.72 1.38
C GLU A 36 21.20 1.58 2.82
N THR A 37 22.16 1.51 3.75
CA THR A 37 21.90 1.46 5.19
C THR A 37 22.29 2.78 5.88
N THR A 38 21.74 3.02 7.06
CA THR A 38 22.13 4.11 7.94
C THR A 38 22.40 3.56 9.33
N ASP A 39 23.57 3.85 9.87
CA ASP A 39 23.94 3.40 11.21
C ASP A 39 23.03 4.07 12.26
N PRO A 40 22.29 3.30 13.08
CA PRO A 40 21.43 3.84 14.13
C PRO A 40 22.17 4.76 15.12
N ALA A 41 23.47 4.56 15.35
CA ALA A 41 24.26 5.42 16.24
C ALA A 41 24.38 6.85 15.70
N THR A 42 24.44 7.02 14.37
CA THR A 42 24.47 8.36 13.72
C THR A 42 23.15 9.11 13.89
N LEU A 43 22.06 8.39 14.16
CA LEU A 43 20.74 8.93 14.44
C LEU A 43 20.50 9.17 15.94
N GLY A 44 21.49 8.89 16.79
CA GLY A 44 21.38 8.98 18.25
C GLY A 44 20.49 7.89 18.87
N TRP A 45 20.29 6.76 18.18
CA TRP A 45 19.49 5.66 18.72
C TRP A 45 20.31 4.89 19.76
N CYS A 46 19.66 4.50 20.87
CA CYS A 46 20.31 3.81 21.98
C CYS A 46 20.43 2.31 21.69
N GLN A 47 21.67 1.79 21.65
CA GLN A 47 21.95 0.38 21.35
C GLN A 47 21.21 -0.57 22.30
N ASP A 48 21.25 -0.32 23.61
CA ASP A 48 20.57 -1.17 24.60
C ASP A 48 19.05 -1.32 24.35
N ARG A 49 18.43 -0.31 23.74
CA ARG A 49 17.00 -0.34 23.37
C ARG A 49 16.75 -1.14 22.09
N ILE A 50 17.68 -1.10 21.14
CA ILE A 50 17.64 -1.93 19.94
C ILE A 50 17.81 -3.40 20.33
N ASP A 51 18.76 -3.71 21.21
CA ASP A 51 18.99 -5.07 21.70
C ASP A 51 17.76 -5.59 22.46
N SER A 52 17.16 -4.75 23.32
CA SER A 52 15.91 -5.08 24.01
C SER A 52 14.74 -5.33 23.05
N LEU A 53 14.66 -4.57 21.95
CA LEU A 53 13.66 -4.78 20.90
C LEU A 53 13.86 -6.13 20.20
N TYR A 54 15.09 -6.46 19.80
CA TYR A 54 15.37 -7.74 19.15
C TYR A 54 15.07 -8.93 20.07
N ALA A 55 15.45 -8.86 21.35
CA ALA A 55 15.09 -9.89 22.33
C ALA A 55 13.56 -10.05 22.46
N PHE A 56 12.81 -8.95 22.46
CA PHE A 56 11.35 -9.00 22.49
C PHE A 56 10.77 -9.66 21.22
N LEU A 57 11.26 -9.28 20.04
CA LEU A 57 10.79 -9.82 18.75
C LEU A 57 11.07 -11.32 18.64
N GLU A 58 12.23 -11.79 19.10
CA GLU A 58 12.56 -13.20 19.14
C GLU A 58 11.58 -13.99 20.02
N VAL A 59 11.30 -13.51 21.24
CA VAL A 59 10.32 -14.12 22.16
C VAL A 59 8.89 -14.11 21.58
N LYS A 60 8.57 -13.15 20.70
CA LYS A 60 7.28 -13.09 19.99
C LYS A 60 7.24 -13.92 18.71
N ASN A 61 8.27 -14.71 18.43
CA ASN A 61 8.39 -15.57 17.24
C ASN A 61 8.32 -14.80 15.91
N THR A 62 8.71 -13.52 15.90
CA THR A 62 8.87 -12.71 14.68
C THR A 62 9.82 -13.41 13.71
N LYS A 63 9.59 -13.26 12.40
CA LYS A 63 10.42 -13.90 11.34
C LYS A 63 11.41 -12.93 10.70
N ALA A 64 10.95 -11.72 10.42
CA ALA A 64 11.77 -10.64 9.89
C ALA A 64 11.29 -9.32 10.50
N PHE A 65 12.20 -8.38 10.68
CA PHE A 65 11.90 -7.02 11.11
C PHE A 65 12.80 -6.04 10.38
N ILE A 66 12.21 -4.98 9.82
CA ILE A 66 12.92 -3.95 9.08
C ILE A 66 12.40 -2.56 9.48
N VAL A 67 13.31 -1.59 9.60
CA VAL A 67 12.98 -0.18 9.84
C VAL A 67 13.74 0.67 8.84
N LEU A 68 13.01 1.51 8.11
CA LEU A 68 13.57 2.46 7.16
C LEU A 68 13.53 3.88 7.72
N LYS A 69 14.57 4.66 7.43
CA LYS A 69 14.58 6.11 7.62
C LYS A 69 15.12 6.80 6.38
N ASP A 70 14.39 7.79 5.89
CA ASP A 70 14.73 8.55 4.67
C ASP A 70 15.02 7.63 3.47
N GLY A 71 14.30 6.49 3.42
CA GLY A 71 14.43 5.45 2.41
C GLY A 71 15.55 4.44 2.63
N LYS A 72 16.43 4.62 3.62
CA LYS A 72 17.56 3.73 3.93
C LYS A 72 17.23 2.76 5.05
N ILE A 73 17.84 1.56 5.03
CA ILE A 73 17.67 0.56 6.09
C ILE A 73 18.43 0.99 7.34
N VAL A 74 17.74 1.16 8.47
CA VAL A 74 18.36 1.45 9.77
C VAL A 74 18.52 0.18 10.58
N LEU A 75 17.48 -0.65 10.61
CA LEU A 75 17.46 -1.94 11.29
C LEU A 75 16.93 -2.98 10.31
N GLU A 76 17.57 -4.12 10.24
CA GLU A 76 17.12 -5.29 9.50
C GLU A 76 17.59 -6.53 10.25
N HIS A 77 16.65 -7.40 10.60
CA HIS A 77 16.95 -8.60 11.36
C HIS A 77 16.02 -9.75 10.96
N TYR A 78 16.61 -10.92 10.77
CA TYR A 78 15.91 -12.16 10.43
C TYR A 78 16.13 -13.19 11.55
N PHE A 79 15.05 -13.83 11.99
CA PHE A 79 15.06 -14.73 13.14
C PHE A 79 14.94 -16.20 12.70
N GLY A 80 15.56 -17.10 13.45
CA GLY A 80 15.53 -18.53 13.16
C GLY A 80 16.23 -18.86 11.85
N THR A 81 15.51 -19.50 10.92
CA THR A 81 16.03 -19.88 9.59
C THR A 81 15.62 -18.91 8.48
N PHE A 82 14.96 -17.80 8.81
CA PHE A 82 14.55 -16.81 7.82
C PHE A 82 15.75 -16.02 7.30
N THR A 83 15.64 -15.60 6.05
CA THR A 83 16.59 -14.77 5.33
C THR A 83 15.82 -13.68 4.58
N GLN A 84 16.54 -12.71 4.01
CA GLN A 84 15.96 -11.67 3.16
C GLN A 84 15.13 -12.23 1.98
N ASP A 85 15.49 -13.42 1.48
CA ASP A 85 14.87 -14.06 0.31
C ASP A 85 13.81 -15.10 0.71
N SER A 86 13.49 -15.22 2.00
CA SER A 86 12.50 -16.18 2.47
C SER A 86 11.08 -15.76 2.10
N LEU A 87 10.36 -16.63 1.39
CA LEU A 87 8.94 -16.41 1.08
C LEU A 87 8.09 -16.55 2.35
N TRP A 88 7.19 -15.59 2.56
CA TRP A 88 6.25 -15.60 3.67
C TRP A 88 4.85 -15.19 3.22
N TYR A 89 3.85 -15.85 3.78
CA TYR A 89 2.45 -15.53 3.54
C TYR A 89 2.10 -14.19 4.21
N TRP A 90 1.73 -13.19 3.41
CA TRP A 90 1.45 -11.82 3.85
C TRP A 90 -0.04 -11.51 4.11
N ALA A 91 -0.95 -12.46 3.85
CA ALA A 91 -2.38 -12.34 4.10
C ALA A 91 -2.96 -10.99 3.63
N SER A 92 -3.67 -10.29 4.52
CA SER A 92 -4.32 -9.02 4.22
C SER A 92 -3.38 -7.85 3.95
N ALA A 93 -2.06 -7.98 4.15
CA ALA A 93 -1.12 -6.97 3.67
C ALA A 93 -1.18 -6.80 2.14
N GLY A 94 -1.53 -7.87 1.39
CA GLY A 94 -1.75 -7.82 -0.06
C GLY A 94 -2.87 -6.86 -0.49
N LYS A 95 -3.82 -6.52 0.41
CA LYS A 95 -4.88 -5.55 0.13
C LYS A 95 -4.32 -4.16 -0.18
N THR A 96 -3.18 -3.79 0.43
CA THR A 96 -2.48 -2.54 0.15
C THR A 96 -2.06 -2.49 -1.31
N LEU A 97 -1.43 -3.55 -1.81
CA LEU A 97 -0.99 -3.63 -3.21
C LEU A 97 -2.16 -3.64 -4.19
N LYS A 98 -3.25 -4.34 -3.85
CA LYS A 98 -4.48 -4.33 -4.64
C LYS A 98 -5.08 -2.92 -4.70
N SER A 99 -5.14 -2.19 -3.58
CA SER A 99 -5.62 -0.80 -3.57
C SER A 99 -4.71 0.15 -4.36
N THR A 100 -3.39 -0.02 -4.27
CA THR A 100 -2.42 0.75 -5.06
C THR A 100 -2.66 0.50 -6.55
N LEU A 101 -2.90 -0.74 -6.96
CA LEU A 101 -3.13 -1.08 -8.36
C LEU A 101 -4.44 -0.50 -8.89
N VAL A 102 -5.51 -0.48 -8.08
CA VAL A 102 -6.76 0.25 -8.40
C VAL A 102 -6.48 1.76 -8.55
N GLY A 103 -5.65 2.32 -7.67
CA GLY A 103 -5.22 3.72 -7.75
C GLY A 103 -4.47 4.04 -9.05
N ILE A 104 -3.53 3.18 -9.46
CA ILE A 104 -2.80 3.33 -10.73
C ILE A 104 -3.77 3.21 -11.91
N ALA A 105 -4.69 2.24 -11.91
CA ALA A 105 -5.68 2.09 -12.97
C ALA A 105 -6.59 3.32 -13.09
N GLN A 106 -6.92 3.99 -11.98
CA GLN A 106 -7.63 5.26 -12.01
C GLN A 106 -6.78 6.40 -12.55
N GLU A 107 -5.51 6.52 -12.11
CA GLU A 107 -4.59 7.54 -12.60
C GLU A 107 -4.38 7.44 -14.13
N GLU A 108 -4.35 6.22 -14.65
CA GLU A 108 -4.25 5.92 -16.09
C GLU A 108 -5.59 6.09 -16.84
N GLY A 109 -6.69 6.38 -16.15
CA GLY A 109 -8.00 6.62 -16.73
C GLY A 109 -8.77 5.36 -17.15
N TYR A 110 -8.36 4.17 -16.70
CA TYR A 110 -9.06 2.91 -16.99
C TYR A 110 -10.33 2.73 -16.16
N LEU A 111 -10.38 3.30 -14.96
CA LEU A 111 -11.54 3.25 -14.08
C LEU A 111 -11.74 4.57 -13.31
N ASP A 112 -12.95 4.77 -12.79
CA ASP A 112 -13.27 5.81 -11.81
C ASP A 112 -13.84 5.12 -10.56
N ILE A 113 -13.21 5.34 -9.42
CA ILE A 113 -13.59 4.67 -8.17
C ILE A 113 -14.98 5.10 -7.68
N ASN A 114 -15.52 6.21 -8.17
CA ASN A 114 -16.86 6.67 -7.82
C ASN A 114 -17.94 6.05 -8.71
N MET A 115 -17.56 5.32 -9.76
CA MET A 115 -18.51 4.59 -10.58
C MET A 115 -19.03 3.35 -9.86
N PRO A 116 -20.27 2.91 -10.17
CA PRO A 116 -20.79 1.66 -9.66
C PRO A 116 -19.88 0.49 -10.02
N THR A 117 -19.67 -0.44 -9.09
CA THR A 117 -18.88 -1.66 -9.31
C THR A 117 -19.42 -2.48 -10.49
N SER A 118 -20.74 -2.49 -10.67
CA SER A 118 -21.41 -3.15 -11.80
C SER A 118 -21.04 -2.58 -13.17
N THR A 119 -20.44 -1.39 -13.24
CA THR A 119 -19.84 -0.86 -14.48
C THR A 119 -18.71 -1.76 -15.00
N TYR A 120 -17.98 -2.39 -14.08
CA TYR A 120 -16.81 -3.21 -14.39
C TYR A 120 -17.10 -4.71 -14.30
N LEU A 121 -17.89 -5.13 -13.31
CA LEU A 121 -18.22 -6.55 -13.10
C LEU A 121 -19.46 -7.02 -13.87
N GLY A 122 -20.24 -6.07 -14.42
CA GLY A 122 -21.55 -6.36 -14.99
C GLY A 122 -22.65 -6.46 -13.93
N ALA A 123 -23.88 -6.72 -14.40
CA ALA A 123 -25.03 -6.93 -13.52
C ALA A 123 -25.02 -8.35 -12.94
N GLY A 124 -25.54 -8.52 -11.72
CA GLY A 124 -25.64 -9.80 -11.04
C GLY A 124 -24.31 -10.29 -10.46
N TRP A 125 -23.40 -9.36 -10.15
CA TRP A 125 -22.18 -9.67 -9.39
C TRP A 125 -22.48 -9.86 -7.90
N THR A 126 -23.71 -9.51 -7.47
CA THR A 126 -24.29 -9.80 -6.16
C THR A 126 -25.66 -10.47 -6.30
N SER A 127 -26.28 -10.87 -5.19
CA SER A 127 -27.66 -11.37 -5.17
C SER A 127 -28.73 -10.26 -5.26
N GLU A 128 -28.31 -9.01 -5.43
CA GLU A 128 -29.16 -7.84 -5.28
C GLU A 128 -29.80 -7.39 -6.59
N THR A 129 -30.77 -6.48 -6.47
CA THR A 129 -31.37 -5.86 -7.65
C THR A 129 -30.35 -4.97 -8.37
N PRO A 130 -30.48 -4.76 -9.70
CA PRO A 130 -29.61 -3.83 -10.44
C PRO A 130 -29.58 -2.41 -9.84
N ALA A 131 -30.68 -1.96 -9.23
CA ALA A 131 -30.75 -0.66 -8.57
C ALA A 131 -29.87 -0.59 -7.32
N GLN A 132 -29.82 -1.65 -6.50
CA GLN A 132 -28.93 -1.72 -5.33
C GLN A 132 -27.47 -1.89 -5.73
N GLU A 133 -27.18 -2.71 -6.75
CA GLU A 133 -25.82 -2.84 -7.30
C GLU A 133 -25.26 -1.51 -7.80
N GLN A 134 -26.11 -0.66 -8.39
CA GLN A 134 -25.74 0.68 -8.83
C GLN A 134 -25.34 1.63 -7.68
N LEU A 135 -25.73 1.34 -6.44
CA LEU A 135 -25.35 2.13 -5.26
C LEU A 135 -23.96 1.73 -4.72
N ILE A 136 -23.49 0.52 -5.04
CA ILE A 136 -22.19 0.04 -4.59
C ILE A 136 -21.12 0.50 -5.60
N THR A 137 -20.20 1.34 -5.15
CA THR A 137 -19.10 1.87 -5.98
C THR A 137 -17.81 1.10 -5.70
N VAL A 138 -16.84 1.21 -6.62
CA VAL A 138 -15.49 0.67 -6.40
C VAL A 138 -14.85 1.27 -5.14
N ARG A 139 -15.12 2.55 -4.84
CA ARG A 139 -14.72 3.19 -3.58
C ARG A 139 -15.28 2.46 -2.37
N HIS A 140 -16.55 2.05 -2.40
CA HIS A 140 -17.16 1.29 -1.29
C HIS A 140 -16.47 -0.06 -1.05
N GLN A 141 -16.00 -0.75 -2.11
CA GLN A 141 -15.17 -1.95 -1.96
C GLN A 141 -13.82 -1.61 -1.32
N LEU A 142 -13.12 -0.59 -1.84
CA LEU A 142 -11.82 -0.13 -1.32
C LEU A 142 -11.88 0.26 0.16
N THR A 143 -12.96 0.91 0.58
CA THR A 143 -13.13 1.41 1.96
C THR A 143 -13.83 0.41 2.87
N MET A 144 -14.22 -0.76 2.37
CA MET A 144 -14.99 -1.77 3.12
C MET A 144 -16.28 -1.20 3.71
N THR A 145 -17.00 -0.45 2.88
CA THR A 145 -18.30 0.17 3.22
C THR A 145 -19.37 -0.19 2.19
N THR A 146 -19.34 -1.41 1.67
CA THR A 146 -20.28 -1.87 0.62
C THR A 146 -21.70 -2.04 1.12
N GLY A 147 -21.90 -2.21 2.43
CA GLY A 147 -23.21 -2.55 2.98
C GLY A 147 -23.63 -4.02 2.76
N LEU A 148 -22.76 -4.83 2.13
CA LEU A 148 -22.98 -6.27 1.97
C LEU A 148 -22.74 -7.02 3.27
N ASP A 149 -23.60 -7.97 3.61
CA ASP A 149 -23.57 -8.76 4.84
C ASP A 149 -22.23 -9.50 5.01
N ASP A 150 -21.48 -9.11 6.03
CA ASP A 150 -20.20 -9.70 6.42
C ASP A 150 -20.35 -10.82 7.47
N GLY A 151 -21.56 -11.02 8.02
CA GLY A 151 -21.91 -12.07 8.99
C GLY A 151 -22.11 -13.45 8.37
N VAL A 152 -21.43 -13.76 7.28
CA VAL A 152 -21.59 -14.99 6.49
C VAL A 152 -20.61 -16.08 6.93
N ALA A 153 -20.96 -17.35 6.65
CA ALA A 153 -20.13 -18.50 7.03
C ALA A 153 -18.78 -18.55 6.30
N ASN A 154 -18.73 -18.07 5.06
CA ASN A 154 -17.51 -17.93 4.27
C ASN A 154 -17.36 -16.46 3.83
N SER A 155 -16.50 -15.69 4.50
CA SER A 155 -16.23 -14.27 4.20
C SER A 155 -15.48 -14.04 2.90
N ASP A 156 -14.98 -15.11 2.27
CA ASP A 156 -14.15 -15.07 1.08
C ASP A 156 -14.94 -15.44 -0.19
N CYS A 157 -16.15 -15.98 -0.04
CA CYS A 157 -17.01 -16.40 -1.15
C CYS A 157 -17.42 -15.21 -2.03
N THR A 158 -16.96 -15.21 -3.27
CA THR A 158 -17.27 -14.17 -4.27
C THR A 158 -18.47 -14.49 -5.15
N ASP A 159 -19.09 -15.66 -4.99
CA ASP A 159 -20.33 -15.99 -5.71
C ASP A 159 -21.42 -14.96 -5.38
N PRO A 160 -22.26 -14.55 -6.36
CA PRO A 160 -23.32 -13.58 -6.14
C PRO A 160 -24.25 -13.96 -4.97
N SER A 161 -24.53 -15.26 -4.78
CA SER A 161 -25.36 -15.79 -3.70
C SER A 161 -24.80 -15.57 -2.29
N CYS A 162 -23.49 -15.32 -2.17
CA CYS A 162 -22.83 -14.99 -0.91
C CYS A 162 -22.83 -13.49 -0.60
N LEU A 163 -23.19 -12.65 -1.57
CA LEU A 163 -23.09 -11.20 -1.50
C LEU A 163 -24.48 -10.57 -1.38
N SER A 164 -25.03 -10.62 -0.17
CA SER A 164 -26.37 -10.09 0.14
C SER A 164 -26.32 -8.71 0.81
N TYR A 165 -27.33 -7.88 0.59
CA TYR A 165 -27.38 -6.51 1.13
C TYR A 165 -27.95 -6.48 2.54
N LEU A 166 -27.20 -5.87 3.45
CA LEU A 166 -27.61 -5.70 4.85
C LEU A 166 -27.83 -4.22 5.21
N ALA A 167 -27.18 -3.27 4.52
CA ALA A 167 -27.35 -1.84 4.73
C ALA A 167 -26.98 -1.06 3.47
N ASP A 168 -27.38 0.22 3.41
CA ASP A 168 -26.98 1.11 2.32
C ASP A 168 -25.44 1.33 2.31
N PRO A 169 -24.79 1.37 1.14
CA PRO A 169 -23.36 1.59 0.99
C PRO A 169 -22.95 2.92 1.61
N GLY A 170 -21.79 2.94 2.27
CA GLY A 170 -21.28 4.10 2.98
C GLY A 170 -21.91 4.35 4.36
N THR A 171 -22.99 3.65 4.73
CA THR A 171 -23.64 3.84 6.05
C THR A 171 -23.04 2.99 7.16
N ARG A 172 -22.26 1.96 6.80
CA ARG A 172 -21.50 1.15 7.76
C ARG A 172 -20.14 0.75 7.21
N TRP A 173 -19.20 0.57 8.12
CA TRP A 173 -17.92 -0.09 7.85
C TRP A 173 -17.98 -1.54 8.33
N ALA A 174 -17.53 -2.46 7.50
CA ALA A 174 -17.52 -3.89 7.79
C ALA A 174 -16.36 -4.56 7.05
N TYR A 175 -15.48 -5.24 7.79
CA TYR A 175 -14.35 -5.94 7.19
C TYR A 175 -14.82 -7.18 6.42
N HIS A 176 -14.92 -7.07 5.10
CA HIS A 176 -15.47 -8.13 4.23
C HIS A 176 -14.50 -8.44 3.09
N ASN A 177 -13.94 -9.67 3.07
CA ASN A 177 -12.91 -10.05 2.12
C ASN A 177 -13.45 -10.21 0.69
N ALA A 178 -14.56 -10.92 0.49
CA ALA A 178 -15.11 -11.22 -0.83
C ALA A 178 -15.28 -9.99 -1.76
N PRO A 179 -16.00 -8.91 -1.36
CA PRO A 179 -16.11 -7.73 -2.21
C PRO A 179 -14.76 -7.03 -2.43
N TYR A 180 -13.81 -7.14 -1.50
CA TYR A 180 -12.47 -6.59 -1.68
C TYR A 180 -11.65 -7.42 -2.70
N THR A 181 -11.82 -8.74 -2.69
CA THR A 181 -11.15 -9.65 -3.63
C THR A 181 -11.53 -9.33 -5.08
N LEU A 182 -12.83 -9.06 -5.32
CA LEU A 182 -13.39 -8.69 -6.63
C LEU A 182 -12.81 -7.38 -7.21
N LEU A 183 -12.06 -6.57 -6.45
CA LEU A 183 -11.30 -5.45 -7.03
C LEU A 183 -10.25 -5.93 -8.06
N GLY A 184 -9.79 -7.19 -7.96
CA GLY A 184 -8.93 -7.79 -8.99
C GLY A 184 -9.63 -7.92 -10.34
N ASP A 185 -10.90 -8.33 -10.33
CA ASP A 185 -11.73 -8.45 -11.52
C ASP A 185 -12.13 -7.08 -12.07
N VAL A 186 -12.38 -6.11 -11.19
CA VAL A 186 -12.58 -4.70 -11.59
C VAL A 186 -11.37 -4.19 -12.38
N VAL A 187 -10.15 -4.38 -11.87
CA VAL A 187 -8.92 -3.98 -12.57
C VAL A 187 -8.76 -4.75 -13.89
N THR A 188 -9.02 -6.07 -13.88
CA THR A 188 -8.90 -6.91 -15.07
C THR A 188 -9.86 -6.45 -16.18
N SER A 189 -11.13 -6.21 -15.82
CA SER A 189 -12.16 -5.72 -16.74
C SER A 189 -11.84 -4.33 -17.27
N ALA A 190 -11.46 -3.39 -16.39
CA ALA A 190 -11.15 -2.01 -16.75
C ALA A 190 -9.93 -1.86 -17.68
N THR A 191 -8.90 -2.68 -17.46
CA THR A 191 -7.63 -2.56 -18.20
C THR A 191 -7.53 -3.50 -19.40
N GLY A 192 -8.36 -4.54 -19.47
CA GLY A 192 -8.25 -5.62 -20.46
C GLY A 192 -7.04 -6.54 -20.28
N GLN A 193 -6.31 -6.44 -19.16
CA GLN A 193 -5.14 -7.26 -18.83
C GLN A 193 -5.45 -8.14 -17.61
N SER A 194 -4.84 -9.32 -17.51
CA SER A 194 -4.97 -10.10 -16.27
C SER A 194 -4.37 -9.33 -15.09
N TYR A 195 -4.98 -9.45 -13.90
CA TYR A 195 -4.53 -8.78 -12.68
C TYR A 195 -3.02 -8.95 -12.44
N THR A 196 -2.51 -10.19 -12.51
CA THR A 196 -1.08 -10.49 -12.34
C THR A 196 -0.19 -9.79 -13.37
N THR A 197 -0.62 -9.72 -14.64
CA THR A 197 0.16 -9.02 -15.69
C THR A 197 0.21 -7.53 -15.41
N TYR A 198 -0.94 -6.92 -15.11
CA TYR A 198 -1.03 -5.50 -14.81
C TYR A 198 -0.24 -5.15 -13.54
N PHE A 199 -0.37 -5.94 -12.47
CA PHE A 199 0.42 -5.82 -11.24
C PHE A 199 1.93 -5.91 -11.51
N ASN A 200 2.36 -6.88 -12.31
CA ASN A 200 3.77 -7.06 -12.61
C ASN A 200 4.34 -5.84 -13.36
N ASN A 201 3.60 -5.36 -14.35
CA ASN A 201 4.02 -4.25 -15.21
C ASN A 201 3.99 -2.90 -14.48
N LYS A 202 3.00 -2.67 -13.62
CA LYS A 202 2.72 -1.37 -13.03
C LYS A 202 3.27 -1.18 -11.62
N LEU A 203 3.51 -2.27 -10.88
CA LEU A 203 3.97 -2.18 -9.50
C LEU A 203 5.19 -3.05 -9.22
N ARG A 204 5.11 -4.37 -9.42
CA ARG A 204 6.20 -5.29 -9.01
C ARG A 204 7.53 -4.98 -9.68
N ASN A 205 7.57 -4.94 -11.01
CA ASN A 205 8.81 -4.73 -11.75
C ASN A 205 9.35 -3.30 -11.57
N PRO A 206 8.53 -2.23 -11.62
CA PRO A 206 9.02 -0.87 -11.40
C PRO A 206 9.70 -0.65 -10.04
N ILE A 207 9.25 -1.33 -8.97
CA ILE A 207 9.83 -1.19 -7.63
C ILE A 207 10.88 -2.27 -7.30
N GLY A 208 11.21 -3.16 -8.25
CA GLY A 208 12.17 -4.24 -8.03
C GLY A 208 11.72 -5.31 -7.03
N MET A 209 10.40 -5.48 -6.82
CA MET A 209 9.85 -6.46 -5.90
C MET A 209 9.90 -7.88 -6.49
N ASP A 210 10.07 -8.87 -5.61
CA ASP A 210 9.92 -10.30 -5.94
C ASP A 210 8.75 -10.94 -5.18
N GLY A 211 8.40 -12.18 -5.52
CA GLY A 211 7.22 -12.89 -5.05
C GLY A 211 6.16 -13.07 -6.13
N PHE A 212 5.08 -13.76 -5.78
CA PHE A 212 3.97 -14.09 -6.66
C PHE A 212 2.65 -14.11 -5.89
N TRP A 213 1.55 -13.85 -6.60
CA TRP A 213 0.20 -14.10 -6.10
C TRP A 213 -0.07 -15.61 -6.11
N PHE A 214 -0.58 -16.15 -5.01
CA PHE A 214 -0.95 -17.54 -4.83
C PHE A 214 -2.43 -17.64 -4.43
N PRO A 215 -3.26 -18.40 -5.16
CA PRO A 215 -4.65 -18.59 -4.80
C PRO A 215 -4.77 -19.42 -3.51
N PHE A 216 -5.46 -18.88 -2.51
CA PHE A 216 -5.76 -19.56 -1.27
C PHE A 216 -7.28 -19.60 -1.05
N GLY A 217 -7.91 -20.70 -1.46
CA GLY A 217 -9.37 -20.77 -1.52
C GLY A 217 -9.93 -19.77 -2.54
N ASP A 218 -10.92 -18.98 -2.12
CA ASP A 218 -11.55 -17.94 -2.94
C ASP A 218 -10.76 -16.61 -2.93
N LEU A 219 -9.62 -16.55 -2.23
CA LEU A 219 -8.75 -15.38 -2.18
C LEU A 219 -7.58 -15.50 -3.15
N GLU A 220 -7.36 -14.47 -3.97
CA GLU A 220 -6.04 -14.23 -4.56
C GLU A 220 -5.20 -13.40 -3.59
N LEU A 221 -4.18 -14.02 -3.00
CA LEU A 221 -3.28 -13.44 -2.01
C LEU A 221 -1.86 -13.40 -2.50
#